data_AF-A0A382QUC1-F1
#
_entry.id   AF-A0A382QUC1-F1
#
_cell.length_a   1.000
_cell.length_b   1.000
_cell.length_c   1.000
_cell.angle_alpha   90.00
_cell.angle_beta   90.00
_cell.angle_gamma   90.00
#
_symmetry.space_group_name_H-M   'P 1'
#
loop_
_entity.id
_entity.type
_entity.pdbx_description
1 polymer ?
#
loop_
_entity_poly.entity_id
_entity_poly.type
_entity_poly.pdbx_seq_one_letter_code
_entity_poly.pdbx_strand_id
1 'polypeptide(L)'
;MKLKALALFLSLNAAFLCFSAAVEKKSEKKFYDPVIKTVEGWTIEYDPQLLSEDNMELGEEATKALANHLQRIKYILPKEKVSVLQKLPIRIDLK
;
A
#
# COMPACT_ATOMS: atom_id res chain seq x y z
N MET A 1 44.59 38.43 -19.41
CA MET A 1 43.66 37.35 -19.85
C MET A 1 43.46 36.23 -18.83
N LYS A 2 44.46 35.88 -18.00
CA LYS A 2 44.35 34.77 -17.03
C LYS A 2 43.32 34.97 -15.90
N LEU A 3 43.12 36.22 -15.42
CA LEU A 3 42.18 36.52 -14.33
C LEU A 3 40.69 36.42 -14.73
N LYS A 4 40.35 36.80 -15.96
CA LYS A 4 38.97 36.70 -16.49
C LYS A 4 38.57 35.24 -16.74
N ALA A 5 39.51 34.41 -17.21
CA ALA A 5 39.28 32.99 -17.42
C ALA A 5 39.08 32.23 -16.09
N LEU A 6 39.80 32.62 -15.03
CA LEU A 6 39.65 32.03 -13.69
C LEU A 6 38.30 32.40 -13.06
N ALA A 7 37.87 33.66 -13.18
CA ALA A 7 36.57 34.10 -12.71
C ALA A 7 35.41 33.40 -13.45
N LEU A 8 35.55 33.21 -14.77
CA LEU A 8 34.57 32.49 -15.60
C LEU A 8 34.47 31.00 -15.21
N PHE A 9 35.60 30.37 -14.90
CA PHE A 9 35.65 28.99 -14.40
C PHE A 9 35.03 28.83 -13.01
N LEU A 10 35.21 29.81 -12.11
CA LEU A 10 34.56 29.79 -10.78
C LEU A 10 33.05 30.00 -10.88
N SER A 11 32.57 30.90 -11.74
CA SER A 11 31.13 31.11 -11.94
C SER A 11 30.43 29.91 -12.57
N LEU A 12 31.12 29.17 -13.43
CA LEU A 12 30.55 27.99 -14.10
C LEU A 12 30.39 26.80 -13.13
N ASN A 13 31.28 26.67 -12.14
CA ASN A 13 31.18 25.64 -11.09
C ASN A 13 30.08 25.96 -10.06
N ALA A 14 29.89 27.24 -9.71
CA ALA A 14 28.84 27.65 -8.79
C ALA A 14 27.43 27.36 -9.36
N ALA A 15 27.23 27.55 -10.67
CA ALA A 15 25.97 27.22 -11.34
C ALA A 15 25.69 25.70 -11.36
N PHE A 16 26.73 24.86 -11.44
CA PHE A 16 26.61 23.40 -11.42
C PHE A 16 26.23 22.86 -10.03
N LEU A 17 26.75 23.48 -8.97
CA LEU A 17 26.42 23.16 -7.57
C LEU A 17 24.96 23.49 -7.21
N CYS A 18 24.39 24.57 -7.77
CA CYS A 18 23.00 24.93 -7.53
C CYS A 18 21.99 24.00 -8.24
N PHE A 19 22.35 23.43 -9.40
CA PHE A 19 21.45 22.52 -10.13
C PHE A 19 21.29 21.16 -9.44
N SER A 20 22.29 20.72 -8.67
CA SER A 20 22.27 19.41 -8.02
C SER A 20 21.53 19.39 -6.67
N ALA A 21 21.14 20.55 -6.13
CA ALA A 21 20.44 20.65 -4.84
C ALA A 21 18.92 20.49 -4.95
N ALA A 22 18.36 20.48 -6.16
CA ALA A 22 16.94 20.23 -6.41
C ALA A 22 16.65 18.73 -6.55
N VAL A 23 17.08 17.92 -5.56
CA VAL A 23 16.48 16.59 -5.39
C VAL A 23 15.16 16.82 -4.69
N GLU A 24 14.05 16.77 -5.45
CA GLU A 24 12.72 16.69 -4.85
C GLU A 24 12.72 15.55 -3.85
N LYS A 25 12.46 15.88 -2.58
CA LYS A 25 12.28 14.92 -1.51
C LYS A 25 11.02 14.12 -1.85
N LYS A 26 11.18 12.99 -2.54
CA LYS A 26 10.11 12.07 -2.91
C LYS A 26 9.32 11.78 -1.63
N SER A 27 8.10 12.31 -1.53
CA SER A 27 7.28 12.13 -0.35
C SER A 27 7.10 10.63 -0.14
N GLU A 28 7.47 10.13 1.03
CA GLU A 28 7.22 8.74 1.38
C GLU A 28 5.71 8.50 1.27
N LYS A 29 5.29 7.58 0.41
CA LYS A 29 3.90 7.17 0.33
C LYS A 29 3.53 6.59 1.70
N LYS A 30 2.77 7.36 2.50
CA LYS A 30 2.17 6.85 3.72
C LYS A 30 1.10 5.85 3.32
N PHE A 31 1.34 4.57 3.63
CA PHE A 31 0.30 3.56 3.58
C PHE A 31 -0.67 3.79 4.74
N TYR A 32 -1.97 3.55 4.52
CA TYR A 32 -2.94 3.57 5.60
C TYR A 32 -2.77 2.35 6.51
N ASP A 33 -3.23 2.47 7.75
CA ASP A 33 -3.36 1.35 8.67
C ASP A 33 -4.65 0.59 8.36
N PRO A 34 -4.59 -0.71 7.99
CA PRO A 34 -5.79 -1.46 7.64
C PRO A 34 -6.63 -1.78 8.89
N VAL A 35 -7.94 -1.91 8.69
CA VAL A 35 -8.84 -2.44 9.72
C VAL A 35 -8.79 -3.96 9.68
N ILE A 36 -8.32 -4.59 10.77
CA ILE A 36 -8.15 -6.05 10.83
C ILE A 36 -9.41 -6.70 11.42
N LYS A 37 -9.98 -7.69 10.73
CA LYS A 37 -11.08 -8.53 11.24
C LYS A 37 -10.85 -9.99 10.91
N THR A 38 -11.49 -10.89 11.66
CA THR A 38 -11.47 -12.34 11.37
C THR A 38 -12.75 -12.75 10.66
N VAL A 39 -12.63 -13.40 9.50
CA VAL A 39 -13.77 -13.94 8.73
C VAL A 39 -13.50 -15.39 8.39
N GLU A 40 -14.40 -16.29 8.76
CA GLU A 40 -14.27 -17.75 8.56
C GLU A 40 -12.97 -18.36 9.10
N GLY A 41 -12.26 -17.66 10.01
CA GLY A 41 -10.97 -18.05 10.57
C GLY A 41 -9.74 -17.54 9.81
N TRP A 42 -9.92 -16.76 8.74
CA TRP A 42 -8.86 -15.98 8.10
C TRP A 42 -8.78 -14.58 8.71
N THR A 43 -7.56 -14.04 8.77
CA THR A 43 -7.33 -12.61 9.02
C THR A 43 -7.57 -11.83 7.73
N ILE A 44 -8.49 -10.86 7.78
CA ILE A 44 -8.81 -9.97 6.69
C ILE A 44 -8.38 -8.54 7.04
N GLU A 45 -7.57 -7.94 6.19
CA GLU A 45 -7.14 -6.55 6.23
C GLU A 45 -8.02 -5.72 5.30
N TYR A 46 -8.84 -4.85 5.85
CA TYR A 46 -9.70 -3.95 5.09
C TYR A 46 -9.04 -2.58 4.94
N ASP A 47 -9.13 -2.02 3.73
CA ASP A 47 -8.98 -0.58 3.56
C ASP A 47 -10.03 0.17 4.40
N PRO A 48 -9.63 1.09 5.28
CA PRO A 48 -10.57 1.89 6.08
C PRO A 48 -11.61 2.61 5.21
N GLN A 49 -11.27 3.03 4.00
CA GLN A 49 -12.20 3.70 3.10
C GLN A 49 -13.32 2.77 2.62
N LEU A 50 -13.05 1.48 2.46
CA LEU A 50 -14.07 0.49 2.12
C LEU A 50 -15.13 0.34 3.22
N LEU A 51 -14.77 0.65 4.48
CA LEU A 51 -15.66 0.57 5.64
C LEU A 51 -16.23 1.94 6.05
N SER A 52 -16.02 2.98 5.24
CA SER A 52 -16.62 4.29 5.44
C SER A 52 -18.12 4.28 5.13
N GLU A 53 -18.86 5.26 5.65
CA GLU A 53 -20.30 5.40 5.39
C GLU A 53 -20.61 5.46 3.88
N ASP A 54 -19.76 6.15 3.10
CA ASP A 54 -19.90 6.29 1.65
C ASP A 54 -19.78 4.97 0.88
N ASN A 55 -19.07 3.98 1.44
CA ASN A 55 -18.81 2.68 0.79
C ASN A 55 -19.37 1.49 1.57
N MET A 56 -20.18 1.73 2.60
CA MET A 56 -20.60 0.71 3.55
C MET A 56 -21.30 -0.48 2.87
N GLU A 57 -22.23 -0.21 1.95
CA GLU A 57 -22.94 -1.26 1.20
C GLU A 57 -21.97 -2.12 0.39
N LEU A 58 -21.05 -1.50 -0.36
CA LEU A 58 -20.03 -2.22 -1.13
C LEU A 58 -19.12 -3.04 -0.22
N GLY A 59 -18.69 -2.49 0.91
CA GLY A 59 -17.86 -3.17 1.89
C GLY A 59 -18.56 -4.40 2.49
N GLU A 60 -19.85 -4.28 2.80
CA GLU A 60 -20.67 -5.39 3.30
C GLU A 60 -20.86 -6.49 2.25
N GLU A 61 -21.18 -6.12 1.01
CA GLU A 61 -21.32 -7.07 -0.10
C GLU A 61 -20.02 -7.81 -0.40
N ALA A 62 -18.89 -7.09 -0.46
CA ALA A 62 -17.57 -7.67 -0.67
C ALA A 62 -17.20 -8.64 0.47
N THR A 63 -17.46 -8.23 1.72
CA THR A 63 -17.24 -9.07 2.91
C THR A 63 -18.08 -10.35 2.85
N LYS A 64 -19.35 -10.23 2.49
CA LYS A 64 -20.29 -11.36 2.37
C LYS A 64 -19.86 -12.32 1.25
N ALA A 65 -19.49 -11.79 0.08
CA ALA A 65 -19.02 -12.60 -1.04
C ALA A 65 -17.74 -13.36 -0.67
N LEU A 66 -16.80 -12.70 0.01
CA LEU A 66 -15.57 -13.35 0.47
C LEU A 66 -15.88 -14.44 1.50
N ALA A 67 -16.70 -14.15 2.51
CA ALA A 67 -17.09 -15.12 3.54
C ALA A 67 -17.70 -16.39 2.89
N ASN A 68 -18.60 -16.22 1.93
CA ASN A 68 -19.21 -17.33 1.19
C ASN A 68 -18.16 -18.18 0.47
N HIS A 69 -17.14 -17.55 -0.14
CA HIS A 69 -16.06 -18.28 -0.80
C HIS A 69 -15.18 -19.04 0.19
N LEU A 70 -14.79 -18.41 1.30
CA LEU A 70 -13.98 -19.02 2.35
C LEU A 70 -14.69 -20.19 3.03
N GLN A 71 -16.01 -20.07 3.24
CA GLN A 71 -16.82 -21.14 3.77
C GLN A 71 -16.81 -22.37 2.85
N ARG A 72 -16.90 -22.18 1.53
CA ARG A 72 -16.79 -23.28 0.55
C ARG A 72 -15.44 -23.99 0.63
N ILE A 73 -14.35 -23.24 0.80
CA ILE A 73 -13.00 -23.80 1.00
C ILE A 73 -12.97 -24.71 2.23
N LYS A 74 -13.57 -24.28 3.35
CA LYS A 74 -13.65 -25.07 4.59
C LYS A 74 -14.40 -26.39 4.42
N TYR A 75 -15.41 -26.43 3.55
CA TYR A 75 -16.19 -27.65 3.30
C TYR A 75 -15.51 -28.62 2.34
N ILE A 76 -14.73 -28.12 1.37
CA ILE A 76 -14.09 -28.95 0.34
C ILE A 76 -12.79 -29.57 0.84
N LEU A 77 -12.03 -28.82 1.66
CA LEU A 77 -10.69 -29.24 2.07
C LEU A 77 -10.68 -29.89 3.47
N PRO A 78 -9.77 -30.86 3.72
CA PRO A 78 -9.50 -31.35 5.06
C PRO A 78 -9.08 -30.21 6.01
N LYS A 79 -9.47 -30.34 7.28
CA LYS A 79 -9.27 -29.30 8.31
C LYS A 79 -7.80 -28.88 8.44
N GLU A 80 -6.87 -29.81 8.31
CA GLU A 80 -5.43 -29.56 8.44
C GLU A 80 -4.95 -28.60 7.34
N LYS A 81 -5.46 -28.76 6.11
CA LYS A 81 -5.13 -27.88 4.99
C LYS A 81 -5.75 -26.50 5.18
N VAL A 82 -7.00 -26.44 5.64
CA VAL A 82 -7.69 -25.19 5.96
C VAL A 82 -6.89 -24.38 7.00
N SER A 83 -6.43 -25.03 8.06
CA SER A 83 -5.64 -24.37 9.11
C SER A 83 -4.29 -23.83 8.63
N VAL A 84 -3.70 -24.43 7.59
CA VAL A 84 -2.51 -23.86 6.93
C VAL A 84 -2.88 -22.62 6.12
N LEU A 85 -3.96 -22.68 5.33
CA LEU A 85 -4.42 -21.55 4.51
C LEU A 85 -4.87 -20.35 5.34
N GLN A 86 -5.49 -20.58 6.49
CA GLN A 86 -5.95 -19.53 7.41
C GLN A 86 -4.83 -18.65 7.98
N LYS A 87 -3.57 -19.09 7.87
CA LYS A 87 -2.40 -18.28 8.28
C LYS A 87 -2.04 -17.20 7.27
N LEU A 88 -2.59 -17.25 6.05
CA LEU A 88 -2.33 -16.27 5.00
C LEU A 88 -3.35 -15.13 5.14
N PRO A 89 -2.92 -13.89 5.44
CA PRO A 89 -3.83 -12.76 5.49
C PRO A 89 -4.36 -12.44 4.09
N ILE A 90 -5.60 -11.97 4.04
CA ILE A 90 -6.26 -11.53 2.81
C ILE A 90 -6.51 -10.03 2.94
N ARG A 91 -6.22 -9.27 1.90
CA ARG A 91 -6.48 -7.82 1.86
C ARG A 91 -7.61 -7.49 0.89
N ILE A 92 -8.49 -6.58 1.29
CA ILE A 92 -9.54 -6.01 0.43
C ILE A 92 -9.37 -4.49 0.41
N ASP A 93 -9.11 -3.96 -0.78
CA ASP A 93 -8.86 -2.54 -1.00
C ASP A 93 -9.97 -1.91 -1.84
N LEU A 94 -10.25 -0.63 -1.59
CA LEU A 94 -11.13 0.18 -2.43
C LEU A 94 -10.32 0.61 -3.68
N LYS A 95 -10.82 0.33 -4.88
CA LYS A 95 -10.09 0.56 -6.14
C LYS A 95 -10.16 2.01 -6.62
#